data_AF-A0A838FY12-F1
#
_entry.id   AF-A0A838FY12-F1
#
_cell.length_a   1.000
_cell.length_b   1.000
_cell.length_c   1.000
_cell.angle_alpha   90.00
_cell.angle_beta   90.00
_cell.angle_gamma   90.00
#
_symmetry.space_group_name_H-M   'P 1'
#
loop_
_entity.id
_entity.type
_entity.pdbx_description
1 polymer ?
#
loop_
_entity_poly.entity_id
_entity_poly.type
_entity_poly.pdbx_seq_one_letter_code
_entity_poly.pdbx_strand_id
1 'polypeptide(L)' 'HRIAEKEALKITREEVDERIRQQAEQYNVPVEKLRKDLEENDRLDGVAEEVLLGKTLDFLKANVSVQPAAQSSSGSASSE' A
#
# COMPACT_ATOMS: atom_id res chain seq x y z
N HIS A 1 11.03 8.57 -7.24
CA HIS A 1 11.66 8.06 -6.00
C HIS A 1 12.34 9.13 -5.11
N ARG A 2 12.05 10.45 -5.20
CA ARG A 2 12.80 11.48 -4.42
C ARG A 2 12.30 11.81 -3.00
N ILE A 3 11.13 11.31 -2.58
CA ILE A 3 10.55 11.61 -1.27
C ILE A 3 10.99 10.59 -0.20
N ALA A 4 11.06 9.30 -0.57
CA ALA A 4 11.49 8.23 0.34
C ALA A 4 12.92 8.39 0.89
N GLU A 5 13.86 8.89 0.08
CA GLU A 5 15.24 9.15 0.52
C GLU A 5 15.32 10.33 1.51
N LYS A 6 14.40 11.30 1.44
CA LYS A 6 14.44 12.55 2.21
C LYS A 6 13.81 12.45 3.60
N GLU A 7 13.00 11.43 3.86
CA GLU A 7 12.21 11.33 5.12
C GLU A 7 12.50 10.09 5.97
N ALA A 8 13.62 9.38 5.73
CA ALA A 8 14.06 8.25 6.55
C ALA A 8 13.04 7.08 6.65
N LEU A 9 12.17 6.92 5.65
CA LEU A 9 11.28 5.77 5.54
C LEU A 9 12.11 4.53 5.16
N LYS A 10 12.65 3.86 6.17
CA LYS A 10 13.35 2.59 6.01
C LYS A 10 12.35 1.45 5.85
N ILE A 11 12.65 0.54 4.94
CA ILE A 11 11.95 -0.74 4.82
C ILE A 11 12.75 -1.76 5.62
N THR A 12 12.06 -2.54 6.44
CA THR A 12 12.62 -3.66 7.19
C THR A 12 12.29 -4.98 6.52
N ARG A 13 13.05 -6.04 6.80
CA ARG A 13 12.77 -7.37 6.23
C ARG A 13 11.43 -7.91 6.74
N GLU A 14 11.13 -7.61 8.00
CA GLU A 14 9.91 -8.00 8.68
C GLU A 14 8.67 -7.40 8.00
N GLU A 15 8.74 -6.16 7.51
CA GLU A 15 7.66 -5.53 6.75
C GLU A 15 7.44 -6.19 5.38
N VAL A 16 8.52 -6.61 4.72
CA VAL A 16 8.43 -7.39 3.47
C VAL A 16 7.81 -8.75 3.75
N ASP A 17 8.26 -9.45 4.80
CA ASP A 17 7.72 -10.75 5.19
C ASP A 17 6.22 -10.68 5.58
N GLU A 18 5.81 -9.61 6.27
CA GLU A 18 4.40 -9.34 6.57
C GLU A 18 3.58 -9.11 5.30
N ARG A 19 4.09 -8.35 4.34
CA ARG A 19 3.42 -8.17 3.04
C ARG A 19 3.25 -9.48 2.30
N ILE A 20 4.28 -10.34 2.27
CA ILE A 20 4.21 -11.65 1.64
C ILE A 20 3.14 -12.51 2.33
N ARG A 21 3.06 -12.47 3.66
CA ARG A 21 2.00 -13.19 4.42
C ARG A 21 0.60 -12.72 4.02
N GLN A 22 0.38 -11.40 3.94
CA GLN A 22 -0.91 -10.83 3.52
C GLN A 22 -1.29 -11.21 2.08
N GLN A 23 -0.34 -11.16 1.14
CA GLN A 23 -0.57 -11.58 -0.24
C GLN A 23 -0.86 -13.07 -0.34
N ALA A 24 -0.17 -13.90 0.45
CA ALA A 24 -0.40 -15.34 0.49
C ALA A 24 -1.81 -15.68 1.00
N GLU A 25 -2.28 -14.99 2.03
CA GLU A 25 -3.66 -15.09 2.53
C GLU A 25 -4.66 -14.65 1.44
N GLN A 26 -4.43 -13.50 0.81
CA GLN A 26 -5.29 -12.97 -0.25
C GLN A 26 -5.41 -13.91 -1.45
N TYR A 27 -4.32 -14.57 -1.85
CA TYR A 27 -4.30 -15.53 -2.95
C TYR A 27 -4.65 -16.96 -2.50
N ASN A 28 -4.89 -17.18 -1.20
CA ASN A 28 -5.14 -18.48 -0.60
C ASN A 28 -4.07 -19.52 -0.95
N VAL A 29 -2.80 -19.12 -0.85
CA VAL A 29 -1.61 -19.98 -1.07
C VAL A 29 -0.74 -20.02 0.18
N PRO A 30 0.06 -21.09 0.39
CA PRO A 30 1.03 -21.12 1.48
C PRO A 30 2.07 -20.00 1.34
N VAL A 31 2.41 -19.35 2.46
CA VAL A 31 3.40 -18.25 2.51
C VAL A 31 4.74 -18.66 1.89
N GLU A 32 5.25 -19.83 2.27
CA GLU A 32 6.53 -20.36 1.76
C GLU A 32 6.50 -20.58 0.24
N LYS A 33 5.35 -20.99 -0.30
CA LYS A 33 5.18 -21.17 -1.75
C LYS A 33 5.27 -19.82 -2.45
N LEU A 34 4.53 -18.81 -1.97
CA LEU A 34 4.55 -17.48 -2.56
C LEU A 34 5.94 -16.84 -2.44
N ARG A 35 6.61 -16.99 -1.30
CA ARG A 35 7.98 -16.50 -1.10
C ARG A 35 8.94 -17.10 -2.12
N LYS A 36 8.91 -18.42 -2.29
CA LYS A 36 9.75 -19.12 -3.27
C LYS A 36 9.46 -18.66 -4.69
N ASP A 37 8.18 -18.53 -5.07
CA ASP A 37 7.78 -18.04 -6.38
C ASP A 37 8.29 -16.60 -6.62
N LEU A 38 8.27 -15.73 -5.60
CA LEU A 38 8.81 -14.37 -5.69
C LEU A 38 10.34 -14.33 -5.81
N GLU A 39 11.03 -15.20 -5.07
CA GLU A 39 12.50 -15.36 -5.13
C GLU A 39 12.95 -15.87 -6.51
N GLU A 40 12.30 -16.90 -7.04
CA GLU A 40 12.63 -17.51 -8.33
C GLU A 40 12.43 -16.58 -9.52
N ASN A 41 11.56 -15.58 -9.38
CA ASN A 41 11.25 -14.62 -10.42
C ASN A 41 11.91 -13.25 -10.21
N ASP A 42 12.83 -13.12 -9.24
CA ASP A 42 13.49 -11.85 -8.86
C ASP A 42 12.48 -10.72 -8.53
N ARG A 43 11.35 -11.08 -7.91
CA ARG A 43 10.23 -10.16 -7.61
C ARG A 43 10.19 -9.66 -6.16
N LEU A 44 11.10 -10.11 -5.30
CA LEU A 44 11.16 -9.66 -3.91
C LEU A 44 11.38 -8.15 -3.78
N ASP A 45 12.20 -7.56 -4.66
CA ASP A 45 12.43 -6.11 -4.66
C ASP A 45 11.15 -5.34 -4.98
N GLY A 46 10.31 -5.85 -5.88
CA GLY A 46 9.00 -5.26 -6.17
C GLY A 46 8.07 -5.25 -4.95
N VAL A 47 8.12 -6.29 -4.11
CA VAL A 47 7.37 -6.32 -2.85
C VAL A 47 7.87 -5.24 -1.89
N ALA A 48 9.18 -5.07 -1.78
CA ALA A 48 9.77 -4.01 -0.97
C ALA A 48 9.36 -2.61 -1.47
N GLU A 49 9.34 -2.39 -2.79
CA GLU A 49 8.87 -1.15 -3.39
C GLU A 49 7.39 -0.87 -3.08
N GLU A 50 6.52 -1.88 -3.14
CA GLU A 50 5.10 -1.73 -2.81
C GLU A 50 4.90 -1.38 -1.32
N VAL A 51 5.71 -1.95 -0.43
CA VAL A 51 5.72 -1.61 0.99
C VAL A 51 6.13 -0.15 1.18
N LEU A 52 7.21 0.28 0.53
CA LEU A 52 7.69 1.66 0.60
C LEU A 52 6.65 2.65 0.07
N LEU A 53 6.01 2.32 -1.04
CA LEU A 53 4.97 3.14 -1.63
C LEU A 53 3.80 3.31 -0.66
N GLY A 54 3.32 2.22 -0.05
CA GLY A 54 2.27 2.26 0.97
C GLY A 54 2.65 3.20 2.12
N LYS A 55 3.85 3.04 2.68
CA LYS A 55 4.36 3.92 3.76
C LYS A 55 4.44 5.38 3.34
N THR A 56 4.89 5.65 2.12
CA THR A 56 4.95 7.02 1.57
C THR A 56 3.55 7.63 1.46
N LEU A 57 2.57 6.86 0.98
CA LEU A 57 1.19 7.33 0.87
C LEU A 57 0.56 7.61 2.23
N ASP A 58 0.79 6.74 3.21
CA ASP A 58 0.26 6.92 4.56
C ASP A 58 0.92 8.10 5.29
N PHE A 59 2.22 8.31 5.08
CA PHE A 59 2.90 9.52 5.52
C PHE A 59 2.27 10.79 4.92
N LEU A 60 2.03 10.81 3.61
CA LEU A 60 1.42 11.97 2.94
C LEU A 60 0.02 12.25 3.50
N LYS A 61 -0.80 11.21 3.71
CA LYS A 61 -2.14 11.35 4.32
C LYS A 61 -2.09 11.92 5.73
N ALA A 62 -1.13 11.51 6.54
CA ALA A 62 -1.01 11.97 7.93
C ALA A 62 -0.59 13.45 8.03
N ASN A 63 0.11 13.98 7.02
CA ASN A 63 0.65 15.33 7.03
C ASN A 63 -0.13 16.33 6.16
N VAL A 64 -1.09 15.86 5.36
CA VAL A 64 -1.90 16.73 4.51
C VAL A 64 -3.24 17.04 5.17
N SER A 65 -3.65 18.32 5.13
CA SER A 65 -5.01 18.72 5.52
C SER A 65 -5.97 18.40 4.37
N VAL A 66 -6.75 17.31 4.50
CA VAL A 66 -7.80 16.99 3.54
C VAL A 66 -8.98 17.92 3.77
N GLN A 67 -9.31 18.78 2.79
CA GLN A 67 -10.60 19.47 2.81
C GLN A 67 -11.69 18.46 2.48
N PRO A 68 -12.77 18.36 3.28
CA PRO A 68 -13.94 17.59 2.90
C PRO A 68 -14.41 18.12 1.55
N ALA A 69 -14.52 17.24 0.54
CA ALA A 69 -15.22 17.62 -0.67
C ALA A 69 -16.61 18.09 -0.23
N ALA A 70 -16.95 19.34 -0.56
CA ALA A 70 -18.31 19.84 -0.35
C ALA A 70 -19.22 18.78 -0.94
N GLN A 71 -20.00 18.14 -0.07
CA GLN A 71 -21.06 17.25 -0.48
C GLN A 71 -21.94 18.13 -1.36
N SER A 72 -21.80 18.00 -2.68
CA SER A 72 -22.75 18.52 -3.64
C SER A 72 -24.05 17.78 -3.33
N SER A 73 -24.78 18.30 -2.37
CA SER A 73 -26.16 17.95 -2.11
C SER A 73 -26.93 18.36 -3.36
N SER A 74 -26.98 17.49 -4.35
CA SER A 74 -28.04 17.51 -5.34
C SER A 74 -29.30 17.04 -4.62
N GLY A 75 -29.85 17.94 -3.80
CA GLY A 75 -31.20 17.82 -3.27
C GLY A 75 -32.19 17.89 -4.42
N SER A 76 -32.85 16.77 -4.67
CA SER A 76 -34.31 16.62 -4.78
C SER A 76 -35.14 17.75 -5.40
N ALA A 77 -35.81 17.42 -6.51
CA ALA A 77 -37.22 17.73 -6.78
C ALA A 77 -37.80 16.47 -7.47
N SER A 78 -38.60 15.61 -6.83
CA SER A 78 -40.01 15.76 -6.39
C SER A 78 -40.99 16.13 -7.51
N SER A 79 -41.96 15.23 -7.71
CA SER A 79 -43.28 15.40 -8.34
C SER A 79 -43.28 15.61 -9.87
N GLU A 80 -44.18 15.04 -10.68
CA GLU A 80 -45.50 14.42 -10.50
C GLU A 80 -45.81 13.55 -11.75
#